data_AF-A0A520D4E5-F1
#
_entry.id   AF-A0A520D4E5-F1
#
_cell.length_a   1.000
_cell.length_b   1.000
_cell.length_c   1.000
_cell.angle_alpha   90.00
_cell.angle_beta   90.00
_cell.angle_gamma   90.00
#
_symmetry.space_group_name_H-M   'P 1'
#
loop_
_entity.id
_entity.type
_entity.pdbx_description
1 polymer ?
#
loop_
_entity_poly.entity_id
_entity_poly.type
_entity_poly.pdbx_seq_one_letter_code
_entity_poly.pdbx_strand_id
1 'polypeptide(L)'
;MDIIQHSVAMGKYLVSPLIKNLDDGRFAASVSIRSGRGSGMHDRVMRFTPRFASHSAALRYAVDEGLGWVRERTGSRVVSALPTSCAA
;
A
#
# COMPACT_ATOMS: atom_id res chain seq x y z
N MET A 1 1.56 23.45 5.71
CA MET A 1 0.80 22.46 4.91
C MET A 1 1.84 21.46 4.41
N ASP A 2 2.33 20.58 5.29
CA ASP A 2 3.61 19.90 5.05
C ASP A 2 3.41 18.39 5.14
N ILE A 3 2.80 17.84 4.09
CA ILE A 3 2.65 16.40 3.86
C ILE A 3 3.67 16.03 2.79
N ILE A 4 4.96 16.03 3.13
CA ILE A 4 5.92 15.24 2.35
C ILE A 4 6.12 13.93 3.10
N GLN A 5 5.10 13.08 2.96
CA GLN A 5 5.09 11.66 3.29
C GLN A 5 5.57 10.94 2.03
N HIS A 6 6.90 10.81 1.89
CA HIS A 6 7.56 10.32 0.68
C HIS A 6 6.85 9.08 0.11
N SER A 7 6.26 9.22 -1.07
CA SER A 7 5.63 8.10 -1.77
C SER A 7 6.70 7.15 -2.27
N VAL A 8 6.40 5.85 -2.23
CA VAL A 8 7.32 4.79 -2.63
C VAL A 8 6.82 4.18 -3.94
N ALA A 9 7.63 4.23 -4.98
CA ALA A 9 7.35 3.56 -6.25
C ALA A 9 7.82 2.10 -6.20
N MET A 10 6.96 1.17 -6.61
CA MET A 10 7.28 -0.26 -6.74
C MET A 10 6.69 -0.80 -8.04
N GLY A 11 7.52 -0.89 -9.08
CA GLY A 11 7.08 -1.28 -10.42
C GLY A 11 5.98 -0.35 -10.94
N LYS A 12 4.80 -0.90 -11.24
CA LYS A 12 3.63 -0.13 -11.72
C LYS A 12 2.82 0.54 -10.61
N TYR A 13 3.22 0.39 -9.35
CA TYR A 13 2.50 0.88 -8.19
C TYR A 13 3.19 2.10 -7.59
N LEU A 14 2.40 3.10 -7.20
CA LEU A 14 2.83 4.22 -6.37
C LEU A 14 2.10 4.11 -5.03
N VAL A 15 2.85 3.93 -3.96
CA VAL A 15 2.35 3.81 -2.59
C VAL A 15 2.52 5.15 -1.89
N SER A 16 1.42 5.78 -1.51
CA SER A 16 1.38 7.10 -0.89
C SER A 16 0.73 6.99 0.49
N PRO A 17 1.52 7.02 1.58
CA PRO A 17 0.98 7.08 2.93
C PRO A 17 0.16 8.34 3.15
N LEU A 18 -0.90 8.23 3.95
CA LEU A 18 -1.82 9.31 4.27
C LEU A 18 -2.13 9.24 5.77
N ILE A 19 -1.56 10.15 6.55
CA ILE A 19 -1.78 10.18 8.00
C ILE A 19 -2.75 11.30 8.37
N LYS A 20 -3.81 10.93 9.08
CA LYS A 20 -4.84 11.85 9.57
C LYS A 20 -4.70 12.03 11.07
N ASN A 21 -4.68 13.29 11.52
CA ASN A 21 -4.84 13.64 12.93
C ASN A 21 -6.29 13.44 13.35
N LEU A 22 -6.48 12.93 14.56
CA LEU A 22 -7.79 12.67 15.14
C LEU A 22 -8.07 13.61 16.31
N ASP A 23 -9.34 13.74 16.65
CA ASP A 23 -9.80 14.68 17.68
C ASP A 23 -9.30 14.29 19.09
N ASP A 24 -8.92 13.03 19.29
CA ASP A 24 -8.36 12.51 20.55
C ASP A 24 -6.83 12.61 20.63
N GLY A 25 -6.20 13.37 19.74
CA GLY A 25 -4.75 13.56 19.68
C GLY A 25 -3.98 12.35 19.13
N ARG A 26 -4.68 11.30 18.67
CA ARG A 26 -4.07 10.15 18.00
C ARG A 26 -4.01 10.36 16.48
N PHE A 27 -3.35 9.42 15.81
CA PHE A 27 -3.20 9.41 14.36
C PHE A 27 -3.85 8.17 13.77
N ALA A 28 -4.61 8.35 12.69
CA ALA A 28 -5.09 7.26 11.85
C ALA A 28 -4.17 7.10 10.63
N ALA A 29 -3.86 5.84 10.31
CA ALA A 29 -3.09 5.49 9.14
C ALA A 29 -4.00 5.12 7.97
N SER A 30 -3.63 5.58 6.79
CA SER A 30 -4.19 5.14 5.52
C SER A 30 -3.11 5.15 4.45
N VAL A 31 -3.35 4.47 3.34
CA VAL A 31 -2.45 4.46 2.19
C VAL A 31 -3.25 4.48 0.90
N SER A 32 -2.85 5.34 -0.03
CA SER A 32 -3.30 5.35 -1.43
C SER A 32 -2.30 4.54 -2.26
N ILE A 33 -2.80 3.60 -3.05
CA ILE A 33 -2.01 2.79 -3.97
C ILE A 33 -2.54 3.00 -5.37
N ARG A 34 -1.81 3.80 -6.12
CA ARG A 34 -2.10 4.08 -7.52
C ARG A 34 -1.41 3.04 -8.41
N SER A 35 -2.12 2.56 -9.41
CA SER A 35 -1.63 1.58 -10.37
C SER A 35 -2.18 1.82 -11.77
N GLY A 36 -1.45 1.41 -12.81
CA GLY A 36 -1.87 1.57 -14.21
C GLY A 36 -1.34 2.84 -14.88
N ARG A 37 -1.69 3.05 -16.16
CA ARG A 37 -1.26 4.20 -16.99
C ARG A 37 -2.42 4.64 -17.88
N GLY A 38 -2.52 5.94 -18.15
CA GLY A 38 -3.56 6.50 -19.03
C GLY A 38 -4.97 6.30 -18.46
N SER A 39 -5.91 5.89 -19.30
CA SER A 39 -7.31 5.66 -18.92
C SER A 39 -7.53 4.48 -17.98
N GLY A 40 -6.54 3.59 -17.82
CA GLY A 40 -6.57 2.46 -16.89
C GLY A 40 -5.91 2.75 -15.53
N MET A 41 -5.78 4.02 -15.14
CA MET A 41 -5.25 4.40 -13.84
C MET A 41 -6.28 4.15 -12.75
N HIS A 42 -5.94 3.32 -11.77
CA HIS A 42 -6.77 3.04 -10.61
C HIS A 42 -6.03 3.42 -9.34
N ASP A 43 -6.73 4.13 -8.45
CA ASP A 43 -6.28 4.35 -7.09
C ASP A 43 -7.06 3.45 -6.12
N ARG A 44 -6.36 2.87 -5.15
CA ARG A 44 -6.96 2.09 -4.07
C ARG A 44 -6.54 2.70 -2.75
N VAL A 45 -7.51 3.12 -1.95
CA VAL A 45 -7.25 3.69 -0.63
C VAL A 45 -7.60 2.67 0.43
N MET A 46 -6.61 2.26 1.21
CA MET A 46 -6.80 1.42 2.39
C MET A 46 -6.76 2.29 3.65
N ARG A 47 -7.77 2.15 4.50
CA ARG A 47 -7.89 2.86 5.78
C ARG A 47 -7.77 1.83 6.89
N PHE A 48 -6.85 2.07 7.81
CA PHE A 48 -6.55 1.12 8.86
C PHE A 48 -7.27 1.48 10.16
N THR A 49 -7.69 0.46 10.90
CA THR A 49 -8.38 0.62 12.19
C THR A 49 -7.45 1.06 13.34
N PRO A 50 -6.19 0.57 13.45
CA PRO A 50 -5.29 0.96 14.53
C PRO A 50 -5.09 2.48 14.64
N ARG A 51 -4.98 2.95 15.89
CA ARG A 51 -4.75 4.36 16.24
C ARG A 51 -3.39 4.48 16.89
N PHE A 52 -2.60 5.44 16.41
CA PHE A 52 -1.20 5.59 16.82
C PHE A 52 -1.05 6.82 17.70
N ALA A 53 -0.21 6.73 18.73
CA ALA A 53 0.15 7.88 19.56
C ALA A 53 1.15 8.82 18.85
N SER A 54 1.79 8.37 17.77
CA SER A 54 2.81 9.13 17.03
C SER A 54 2.51 9.14 15.53
N HIS A 55 2.73 10.30 14.90
CA HIS A 55 2.67 10.45 13.45
C HIS A 55 3.66 9.51 12.74
N SER A 56 4.88 9.37 13.26
CA SER A 56 5.91 8.53 12.63
C SER A 56 5.58 7.03 12.74
N ALA A 57 4.91 6.63 13.82
CA ALA A 57 4.42 5.25 13.96
C ALA A 57 3.30 4.95 12.95
N ALA A 58 2.35 5.88 12.80
CA ALA A 58 1.29 5.75 11.80
C ALA A 58 1.85 5.72 10.37
N LEU A 59 2.86 6.55 10.08
CA LEU A 59 3.53 6.63 8.79
C LEU A 59 4.22 5.31 8.44
N ARG A 60 5.05 4.78 9.34
CA ARG A 60 5.74 3.49 9.14
C ARG A 60 4.73 2.37 8.90
N TYR A 61 3.68 2.31 9.72
CA TYR A 61 2.61 1.33 9.56
C TYR A 61 1.94 1.42 8.18
N ALA A 62 1.56 2.62 7.72
CA ALA A 62 0.95 2.80 6.41
C ALA A 62 1.88 2.38 5.25
N VAL A 63 3.18 2.65 5.36
CA VAL A 63 4.19 2.22 4.38
C VAL A 63 4.30 0.70 4.36
N ASP A 64 4.48 0.07 5.52
CA ASP A 64 4.71 -1.37 5.63
C ASP A 64 3.53 -2.17 5.08
N GLU A 65 2.31 -1.80 5.47
CA GLU A 65 1.06 -2.39 4.96
C GLU A 65 0.90 -2.16 3.45
N GLY A 66 1.16 -0.92 2.99
CA GLY A 66 1.06 -0.57 1.58
C GLY A 66 2.03 -1.38 0.72
N LEU A 67 3.27 -1.53 1.16
CA LEU A 67 4.27 -2.34 0.48
C LEU A 67 3.95 -3.83 0.57
N GLY A 68 3.41 -4.31 1.69
CA GLY A 68 2.95 -5.69 1.86
C GLY A 68 1.89 -6.06 0.83
N TRP A 69 0.89 -5.21 0.67
CA TRP A 69 -0.17 -5.37 -0.33
C TRP A 69 0.39 -5.42 -1.76
N VAL A 70 1.38 -4.59 -2.10
CA VAL A 70 1.99 -4.62 -3.44
C VAL A 70 2.81 -5.90 -3.64
N ARG A 71 3.57 -6.34 -2.63
CA ARG A 71 4.35 -7.58 -2.67
C ARG A 71 3.46 -8.79 -2.91
N GLU A 72 2.32 -8.88 -2.24
CA GLU A 72 1.37 -9.98 -2.43
C GLU A 72 0.89 -10.06 -3.89
N ARG A 73 0.56 -8.92 -4.51
CA ARG A 73 0.07 -8.88 -5.90
C ARG A 73 1.14 -9.05 -6.96
N THR A 74 2.38 -8.73 -6.63
CA THR A 74 3.53 -8.94 -7.52
C THR A 74 4.04 -10.38 -7.42
N GLY A 75 4.07 -10.96 -6.22
CA GLY A 75 4.49 -12.34 -5.94
C GLY A 75 3.47 -13.40 -6.35
N SER A 76 2.16 -13.16 -6.14
CA SER A 76 1.09 -14.09 -6.56
C SER A 76 1.09 -14.36 -8.07
N ARG A 77 1.61 -13.43 -8.88
CA ARG A 77 1.67 -13.56 -10.34
C ARG A 77 2.76 -14.50 -10.86
N VAL A 78 3.67 -14.97 -9.99
CA VAL A 78 4.79 -15.86 -10.38
C VAL A 78 4.48 -17.33 -10.09
N VAL A 79 3.47 -17.64 -9.26
CA VAL A 79 3.20 -19.02 -8.82
C VAL A 79 2.14 -19.75 -9.68
N SER A 80 1.59 -19.13 -10.74
CA SER A 80 0.56 -19.75 -11.57
C SER A 80 1.08 -20.50 -12.81
N ALA A 81 2.36 -20.83 -12.88
CA ALA A 81 2.93 -21.63 -13.96
C ALA A 81 3.51 -22.95 -13.41
N LEU A 82 2.64 -23.83 -12.93
CA LEU A 82 2.98 -25.25 -12.87
C LEU A 82 2.60 -25.87 -14.23
N PRO A 83 3.56 -26.43 -14.99
CA PRO A 83 3.22 -27.27 -16.12
C PRO A 83 2.58 -28.55 -15.60
N THR A 84 1.40 -28.89 -16.10
CA THR A 84 0.84 -30.24 -15.99
C THR A 84 1.80 -31.16 -16.74
N SER A 85 2.72 -31.79 -16.01
CA SER A 85 3.58 -32.84 -16.56
C SER A 85 2.70 -34.01 -16.99
N CYS A 86 2.82 -34.37 -18.27
CA CYS A 86 2.34 -35.61 -18.84
C CYS A 86 2.85 -36.82 -18.04
N ALA A 87 1.98 -37.78 -17.78
CA ALA A 87 2.26 -39.17 -17.45
C ALA A 87 0.93 -39.93 -17.63
N ALA A 88 0.82 -41.08 -18.30
CA ALA A 88 1.68 -41.87 -19.16
C ALA A 88 0.73 -42.71 -20.04
#